data_AF-A0A977PWR9-F1
#
_entry.id   AF-A0A977PWR9-F1
#
_cell.length_a   1.000
_cell.length_b   1.000
_cell.length_c   1.000
_cell.angle_alpha   90.00
_cell.angle_beta   90.00
_cell.angle_gamma   90.00
#
_symmetry.space_group_name_H-M   'P 1'
#
loop_
_entity.id
_entity.type
_entity.pdbx_description
1 polymer ?
#
loop_
_entity_poly.entity_id
_entity_poly.type
_entity_poly.pdbx_seq_one_letter_code
_entity_poly.pdbx_strand_id
1 'polypeptide(L)'
;MDLITRKQLCELGLTKYQAKRLTTAMQSAQKIHRANAYNIQEVIVAINEYLQNKRIQAVTRTNLEKIKDILLPTLDNVVPVAFGEETSSELGQLAQQILATTLEVNRKLAKLERRSLEIKGRYE
;
A
#
# COMPACT_ATOMS: atom_id res chain seq x y z
N MET A 1 3.70 3.08 6.06
CA MET A 1 3.72 2.01 5.04
C MET A 1 3.58 0.72 5.81
N ASP A 2 2.40 0.13 5.81
CA ASP A 2 2.11 -1.03 6.64
C ASP A 2 2.57 -2.30 5.94
N LEU A 3 3.25 -3.13 6.72
CA LEU A 3 3.95 -4.32 6.25
C LEU A 3 3.36 -5.55 6.90
N ILE A 4 3.22 -6.61 6.10
CA ILE A 4 2.70 -7.89 6.56
C ILE A 4 3.58 -9.05 6.11
N THR A 5 3.75 -10.03 6.98
CA THR A 5 4.50 -11.25 6.71
C THR A 5 3.57 -12.40 6.29
N ARG A 6 4.12 -13.41 5.62
CA ARG A 6 3.37 -14.65 5.29
C ARG A 6 2.79 -15.34 6.52
N LYS A 7 3.47 -15.24 7.67
CA LYS A 7 3.00 -15.85 8.92
C LYS A 7 1.74 -15.16 9.41
N GLN A 8 1.76 -13.82 9.47
CA GLN A 8 0.60 -13.01 9.83
C GLN A 8 -0.57 -13.26 8.88
N LEU A 9 -0.32 -13.37 7.57
CA LEU A 9 -1.35 -13.77 6.60
C LEU A 9 -1.99 -15.13 6.91
N CYS A 10 -1.20 -16.09 7.40
CA CYS A 10 -1.72 -17.39 7.81
C CYS A 10 -2.53 -17.29 9.11
N GLU A 11 -2.08 -16.48 10.07
CA GLU A 11 -2.79 -16.21 11.32
C GLU A 11 -4.15 -15.51 11.07
N LEU A 12 -4.26 -14.72 10.00
CA LEU A 12 -5.51 -14.12 9.52
C LEU A 12 -6.45 -15.10 8.82
N GLY A 13 -6.04 -16.35 8.59
CA GLY A 13 -6.88 -17.41 8.04
C GLY A 13 -6.50 -17.90 6.64
N LEU A 14 -5.40 -17.43 6.04
CA LEU A 14 -4.88 -18.05 4.81
C LEU A 14 -4.18 -19.39 5.12
N THR A 15 -4.31 -20.32 4.19
CA THR A 15 -3.42 -21.48 4.17
C THR A 15 -2.01 -21.06 3.78
N LYS A 16 -1.01 -21.83 4.21
CA LYS A 16 0.41 -21.63 3.80
C LYS A 16 0.56 -21.56 2.27
N TYR A 17 -0.23 -22.36 1.55
CA TYR A 17 -0.23 -22.37 0.09
C TYR A 17 -0.75 -21.04 -0.49
N GLN A 18 -1.89 -20.55 -0.02
CA GLN A 18 -2.47 -19.28 -0.48
C GLN A 18 -1.55 -18.11 -0.17
N ALA A 19 -1.01 -18.03 1.05
CA ALA A 19 -0.08 -16.98 1.44
C ALA A 19 1.20 -17.00 0.56
N LYS A 20 1.74 -18.19 0.28
CA LYS A 20 2.86 -18.33 -0.66
C LYS A 20 2.47 -17.88 -2.06
N ARG A 21 1.32 -18.34 -2.58
CA ARG A 21 0.87 -18.07 -3.95
C ARG A 21 0.66 -16.58 -4.21
N LEU A 22 0.00 -15.87 -3.29
CA LEU A 22 -0.18 -14.41 -3.38
C LEU A 22 1.16 -13.69 -3.41
N THR A 23 2.10 -14.09 -2.55
CA THR A 23 3.40 -13.42 -2.39
C THR A 23 4.51 -13.99 -3.28
N THR A 24 4.21 -14.85 -4.25
CA THR A 24 5.25 -15.45 -5.13
C THR A 24 5.69 -14.48 -6.22
N ALA A 25 4.75 -13.70 -6.77
CA ALA A 25 5.03 -12.69 -7.78
C ALA A 25 5.43 -11.32 -7.17
N MET A 26 5.32 -11.17 -5.85
CA MET A 26 5.64 -9.92 -5.15
C MET A 26 7.12 -9.83 -4.78
N GLN A 27 7.69 -8.65 -4.96
CA GLN A 27 8.97 -8.31 -4.36
C GLN A 27 8.76 -8.04 -2.86
N SER A 28 9.63 -8.57 -2.01
CA SER A 28 9.59 -8.23 -0.59
C SER A 28 10.02 -6.77 -0.40
N ALA A 29 9.17 -5.96 0.22
CA ALA A 29 9.51 -4.57 0.55
C ALA A 29 10.68 -4.50 1.56
N GLN A 30 10.70 -5.42 2.52
CA GLN A 30 11.67 -5.44 3.62
C GLN A 30 11.79 -6.85 4.20
N LYS A 31 12.90 -7.12 4.92
CA LYS A 31 12.97 -8.23 5.87
C LYS A 31 12.67 -7.76 7.30
N ILE A 32 11.71 -8.39 7.95
CA ILE A 32 11.46 -8.24 9.39
C ILE A 32 12.06 -9.48 10.07
N HIS A 33 13.18 -9.29 10.77
CA HIS A 33 14.03 -10.37 11.28
C HIS A 33 14.43 -11.37 10.18
N ARG A 34 13.88 -12.60 10.22
CA ARG A 34 14.13 -13.68 9.26
C ARG A 34 13.00 -13.88 8.25
N ALA A 35 11.96 -13.03 8.29
CA ALA A 35 10.80 -13.14 7.43
C ALA A 35 10.77 -12.01 6.39
N ASN A 36 10.35 -12.35 5.16
CA ASN A 36 10.03 -11.34 4.16
C ASN A 36 8.70 -10.67 4.51
N ALA A 37 8.70 -9.36 4.49
CA ALA A 37 7.54 -8.51 4.68
C ALA A 37 7.14 -7.88 3.34
N TYR A 38 5.83 -7.79 3.14
CA TYR A 38 5.19 -7.36 1.92
C TYR A 38 4.31 -6.15 2.23
N ASN A 39 4.17 -5.25 1.27
CA ASN A 39 3.28 -4.10 1.41
C ASN A 39 1.82 -4.58 1.44
N ILE A 40 1.04 -4.15 2.44
CA ILE A 40 -0.38 -4.52 2.55
C ILE A 40 -1.17 -4.12 1.30
N GLN A 41 -0.84 -2.97 0.68
CA GLN A 41 -1.49 -2.53 -0.56
C GLN A 41 -1.29 -3.52 -1.72
N GLU A 42 -0.05 -3.95 -1.94
CA GLU A 42 0.28 -4.94 -2.97
C GLU A 42 -0.41 -6.29 -2.69
N VAL A 43 -0.50 -6.67 -1.41
CA VAL A 43 -1.21 -7.87 -0.99
C VAL A 43 -2.70 -7.78 -1.33
N ILE A 44 -3.36 -6.65 -1.08
CA ILE A 44 -4.77 -6.44 -1.45
C ILE A 44 -4.96 -6.48 -2.97
N VAL A 45 -4.06 -5.87 -3.74
CA VAL A 45 -4.10 -5.92 -5.21
C VAL A 45 -4.02 -7.37 -5.69
N ALA A 46 -3.06 -8.15 -5.19
CA ALA A 46 -2.95 -9.56 -5.57
C ALA A 46 -4.14 -10.41 -5.10
N ILE A 47 -4.76 -10.09 -3.97
CA ILE A 47 -6.01 -10.74 -3.55
C ILE A 47 -7.11 -10.45 -4.57
N ASN A 48 -7.28 -9.19 -5.00
CA ASN A 48 -8.26 -8.83 -6.01
C ASN A 48 -7.99 -9.53 -7.35
N GLU A 49 -6.74 -9.53 -7.82
CA GLU A 49 -6.34 -10.26 -9.03
C GLU A 49 -6.63 -11.75 -8.93
N TYR A 50 -6.35 -12.34 -7.77
CA TYR A 50 -6.68 -13.73 -7.53
C TYR A 50 -8.20 -13.94 -7.61
N LEU A 51 -9.01 -13.12 -6.94
CA LEU A 51 -10.48 -13.18 -6.94
C LEU A 51 -11.11 -13.06 -8.35
N GLN A 52 -10.44 -12.42 -9.32
CA GLN A 52 -10.90 -12.38 -10.71
C GLN A 52 -10.90 -13.76 -11.40
N ASN A 53 -10.15 -14.74 -10.88
CA ASN A 53 -10.12 -16.08 -11.44
C ASN A 53 -11.43 -16.83 -11.18
N LYS A 54 -12.18 -17.11 -12.25
CA LYS A 54 -13.46 -17.83 -12.23
C LYS A 54 -13.37 -19.27 -11.69
N ARG A 55 -12.18 -19.88 -11.68
CA ARG A 55 -11.97 -21.28 -11.26
C ARG A 55 -11.61 -21.45 -9.77
N ILE A 56 -11.70 -20.38 -8.98
CA ILE A 56 -11.42 -20.45 -7.54
C ILE A 56 -12.57 -21.14 -6.81
N GLN A 57 -12.22 -22.03 -5.89
CA GLN A 57 -13.19 -22.67 -4.99
C GLN A 57 -13.89 -21.62 -4.11
N ALA A 58 -15.21 -21.75 -3.94
CA ALA A 58 -16.02 -20.81 -3.15
C ALA A 58 -15.45 -20.54 -1.75
N VAL A 59 -15.01 -21.58 -1.04
CA VAL A 59 -14.37 -21.46 0.29
C VAL A 59 -13.12 -20.57 0.25
N THR A 60 -12.29 -20.73 -0.79
CA THR A 60 -11.09 -19.89 -0.95
C THR A 60 -11.46 -18.44 -1.25
N ARG A 61 -12.50 -18.21 -2.06
CA ARG A 61 -13.02 -16.87 -2.35
C ARG A 61 -13.47 -16.17 -1.06
N THR A 62 -14.31 -16.83 -0.27
CA THR A 62 -14.81 -16.27 1.00
C THR A 62 -13.66 -15.97 1.98
N ASN A 63 -12.65 -16.83 2.08
CA ASN A 63 -11.50 -16.58 2.96
C ASN A 63 -10.68 -15.38 2.50
N LEU A 64 -10.52 -15.20 1.19
CA LEU A 64 -9.80 -14.06 0.62
C LEU A 64 -10.56 -12.75 0.78
N GLU A 65 -11.89 -12.77 0.61
CA GLU A 65 -12.76 -11.62 0.85
C GLU A 65 -12.70 -11.20 2.33
N LYS A 66 -12.83 -12.15 3.27
CA LYS A 66 -12.69 -11.87 4.72
C LYS A 66 -11.36 -11.21 5.05
N ILE A 67 -10.27 -11.69 4.48
CA ILE A 67 -8.93 -11.17 4.77
C ILE A 67 -8.73 -9.79 4.13
N LYS A 68 -9.29 -9.57 2.95
CA LYS A 68 -9.34 -8.24 2.34
C LYS A 68 -10.11 -7.26 3.23
N ASP A 69 -11.24 -7.66 3.80
CA ASP A 69 -12.04 -6.82 4.70
C ASP A 69 -11.33 -6.51 6.02
N ILE A 70 -10.43 -7.39 6.48
CA ILE A 70 -9.57 -7.14 7.64
C ILE A 70 -8.40 -6.20 7.30
N LEU A 71 -7.81 -6.36 6.11
CA LEU A 71 -6.64 -5.58 5.68
C LEU A 71 -7.00 -4.18 5.18
N LEU A 72 -8.19 -3.99 4.60
CA LEU A 72 -8.66 -2.70 4.09
C LEU A 72 -8.64 -1.59 5.16
N PRO A 73 -9.19 -1.79 6.37
CA PRO A 73 -9.17 -0.80 7.45
C PRO A 73 -7.77 -0.48 7.98
N THR A 74 -6.82 -1.40 7.84
CA THR A 74 -5.42 -1.16 8.28
C THR A 74 -4.70 -0.17 7.37
N LEU A 75 -5.24 0.09 6.18
CA LEU A 75 -4.79 1.17 5.32
C LEU A 75 -5.62 2.40 5.68
N ASP A 76 -5.12 3.23 6.59
CA ASP A 76 -5.71 4.52 7.04
C ASP A 76 -6.06 5.52 5.91
N ASN A 77 -5.87 5.17 4.63
CA ASN A 77 -6.04 6.03 3.46
C ASN A 77 -6.85 5.40 2.31
N VAL A 78 -7.62 4.33 2.53
CA VAL A 78 -8.49 3.82 1.45
C VAL A 78 -9.80 4.60 1.44
N VAL A 79 -9.87 5.61 0.57
CA VAL A 79 -11.14 6.25 0.20
C VAL A 79 -11.92 5.27 -0.67
N PRO A 80 -13.10 4.79 -0.24
CA PRO A 80 -13.93 3.94 -1.08
C PRO A 80 -14.44 4.78 -2.27
N VAL A 81 -13.84 4.59 -3.45
CA VAL A 81 -14.38 5.16 -4.68
C VAL A 81 -15.42 4.17 -5.21
N ALA A 82 -16.69 4.58 -5.19
CA ALA A 82 -17.77 3.83 -5.80
C ALA A 82 -17.52 3.75 -7.31
N PHE A 83 -17.41 2.53 -7.84
CA PHE A 83 -17.39 2.30 -9.29
C PHE A 83 -18.79 2.63 -9.83
N GLY A 84 -18.95 3.86 -10.34
CA GLY A 84 -20.20 4.31 -10.95
C GLY A 84 -20.33 5.82 -11.16
N GLU A 85 -19.55 6.64 -10.46
CA GLU A 85 -19.65 8.10 -10.64
C GLU A 85 -18.54 8.63 -11.54
N GLU A 86 -19.00 9.35 -12.56
CA GLU A 86 -18.22 9.94 -13.63
C GLU A 86 -16.99 10.70 -13.12
N THR A 87 -15.95 10.64 -13.94
CA THR A 87 -14.62 11.27 -13.87
C THR A 87 -14.63 12.79 -13.62
N SER A 88 -15.19 13.24 -12.49
CA SER A 88 -15.15 14.63 -12.02
C SER A 88 -15.24 14.75 -10.50
N SER A 89 -15.00 13.67 -9.74
CA SER A 89 -15.09 13.71 -8.28
C SER A 89 -14.03 14.65 -7.68
N GLU A 90 -14.49 15.55 -6.82
CA GLU A 90 -13.72 16.52 -6.01
C GLU A 90 -12.49 15.89 -5.31
N LEU A 91 -12.52 14.58 -5.06
CA LEU A 91 -11.40 13.79 -4.56
C LEU A 91 -10.19 13.76 -5.49
N GLY A 92 -10.40 13.71 -6.80
CA GLY A 92 -9.32 13.78 -7.80
C GLY A 92 -8.66 15.17 -7.79
N GLN A 93 -9.45 16.22 -7.61
CA GLN A 93 -8.94 17.59 -7.47
C GLN A 93 -8.20 17.78 -6.16
N LEU A 94 -8.70 17.22 -5.05
CA LEU A 94 -8.05 17.24 -3.75
C LEU A 94 -6.71 16.49 -3.78
N ALA A 95 -6.66 15.32 -4.42
CA ALA A 95 -5.43 14.55 -4.60
C ALA A 95 -4.38 15.31 -5.43
N GLN A 96 -4.81 16.00 -6.49
CA GLN A 96 -3.94 16.89 -7.27
C GLN A 96 -3.45 18.09 -6.45
N GLN A 97 -4.30 18.67 -5.61
CA GLN A 97 -3.93 19.76 -4.70
C GLN A 97 -2.91 19.31 -3.64
N ILE A 98 -3.08 18.12 -3.07
CA ILE A 98 -2.14 17.54 -2.10
C ILE A 98 -0.78 17.26 -2.76
N LEU A 99 -0.78 16.76 -4.00
CA LEU A 99 0.45 16.56 -4.78
C LEU A 99 1.15 17.88 -5.12
N ALA A 100 0.40 18.92 -5.49
CA ALA A 100 0.96 20.23 -5.80
C ALA A 100 1.57 20.90 -4.55
N THR A 101 0.88 20.85 -3.42
CA THR A 101 1.34 21.43 -2.15
C THR A 101 2.57 20.71 -1.61
N THR A 102 2.63 19.38 -1.68
CA THR A 102 3.82 18.61 -1.28
C THR A 102 5.04 18.94 -2.15
N LEU A 103 4.86 19.12 -3.46
CA LEU A 103 5.93 19.59 -4.35
C LEU A 103 6.45 20.98 -3.97
N GLU A 104 5.57 21.90 -3.58
CA GLU A 104 5.98 23.23 -3.11
C GLU A 104 6.73 23.18 -1.78
N VAL A 105 6.28 22.37 -0.83
CA VAL A 105 6.95 22.18 0.47
C VAL A 105 8.35 21.60 0.25
N ASN A 106 8.48 20.60 -0.61
CA ASN A 106 9.78 19.99 -0.95
C ASN A 106 10.73 21.00 -1.59
N ARG A 107 10.24 21.87 -2.47
CA ARG A 107 11.06 22.96 -3.05
C ARG A 107 11.50 23.97 -2.00
N LYS A 108 10.65 24.31 -1.03
CA LYS A 108 10.99 25.23 0.07
C LYS A 108 12.02 24.60 1.01
N LEU A 109 11.87 23.33 1.36
CA LEU A 109 12.85 22.56 2.15
C LEU A 109 14.22 22.53 1.46
N ALA A 110 14.27 22.18 0.17
CA ALA A 110 15.51 22.17 -0.59
C ALA A 110 16.21 23.55 -0.63
N LYS A 111 15.44 24.65 -0.68
CA LYS A 111 16.00 26.01 -0.58
C LYS A 111 16.56 26.32 0.82
N LEU A 112 15.88 25.88 1.88
CA LEU A 112 16.34 26.06 3.25
C LEU A 112 17.61 25.24 3.53
N GLU A 113 17.68 24.01 3.03
CA GLU A 113 18.87 23.16 3.13
C GLU A 113 20.07 23.80 2.42
N ARG A 114 19.89 24.32 1.20
CA ARG A 114 20.95 25.06 0.50
C ARG A 114 21.44 26.27 1.30
N ARG A 115 20.51 27.06 1.85
CA ARG A 115 20.85 28.24 2.64
C ARG A 115 21.56 27.88 3.95
N SER A 116 21.19 26.77 4.57
CA SER A 116 21.86 26.21 5.75
C SER A 116 23.30 25.80 5.43
N LEU A 117 23.51 25.13 4.29
CA LEU A 117 24.85 24.75 3.82
C LEU A 117 25.71 25.97 3.46
N GLU A 118 25.14 26.99 2.82
CA GLU A 118 25.82 28.25 2.53
C GLU A 118 26.25 28.97 3.81
N ILE A 119 25.40 28.99 4.85
CA ILE A 119 25.76 29.58 6.14
C ILE A 119 26.89 28.79 6.79
N LYS A 120 26.80 27.45 6.84
CA LYS A 120 27.85 26.62 7.42
C LYS A 120 29.20 26.81 6.72
N GLY A 121 29.22 26.80 5.38
CA GLY A 121 30.44 27.03 4.60
C GLY A 121 30.98 28.46 4.65
N ARG A 122 30.26 29.42 5.27
CA ARG A 122 30.72 30.80 5.47
C ARG A 122 31.32 31.04 6.86
N TYR A 123 31.09 30.12 7.80
CA TYR A 123 31.57 30.17 9.19
C TYR A 123 32.55 29.04 9.54
N GLU A 124 32.97 28.26 8.53
CA GLU A 124 34.20 27.43 8.51
C GLU A 124 35.29 28.15 7.73
#